data_AF-A0A180H0N0-F1
#
_entry.id   AF-A0A180H0N0-F1
#
_cell.length_a   1.000
_cell.length_b   1.000
_cell.length_c   1.000
_cell.angle_alpha   90.00
_cell.angle_beta   90.00
_cell.angle_gamma   90.00
#
_symmetry.space_group_name_H-M   'P 1'
#
loop_
_entity.id
_entity.type
_entity.pdbx_description
1 polymer ?
#
loop_
_entity_poly.entity_id
_entity_poly.type
_entity_poly.pdbx_seq_one_letter_code
_entity_poly.pdbx_strand_id
1 'polypeptide(L)'
;MYFRSSLLRPRRPLIKMSTSPPTTTTFRPSASPPCWTLFLFHLTIPSIPDAWRSFLSSQEYSSPMIFVVLLTFHRSIKAICRLVTSLLRFRSSTHHAQRSSELSRALNHGLNTKISNARVRKMYRDDEDSCEETRALLASTSAQTDRQGLENDEGFMSNLVVWRVSWIINHSKQLQTTKLAITSEGSDPNELCEAIVAIKHINPILSPILVECLQRIQVASRTRKVIEERSTIAYEPELHQHKFKELLKLFKPSQDYDTMPRKGWQEIGFQGADPSTDLRGAGILGLDALLAFGRYYGSTGQEIVTEAIDGGSSWYPWALASINITWWCISLVKAKKLEYFLLSPSGALSTNPDRRKEEEMLMKDIPKELYGFLLLQLKLTHLFHRFWLNLQPRPSVMDFETKFKVFKRLTQQGLVKGFIGGVGVGWILDSSDPDFAYHQLLVNF
;
A
#
# COMPACT_ATOMS: atom_id res chain seq x y z
N MET A 1 39.19 -58.05 45.21
CA MET A 1 40.65 -58.11 45.47
C MET A 1 41.27 -56.89 44.79
N TYR A 2 42.04 -56.03 45.48
CA TYR A 2 43.51 -56.13 45.68
C TYR A 2 44.28 -56.31 44.35
N PHE A 3 45.30 -55.53 43.99
CA PHE A 3 46.26 -54.64 44.72
C PHE A 3 46.16 -53.17 44.22
N ARG A 4 46.69 -52.08 44.83
CA ARG A 4 47.64 -51.77 45.94
C ARG A 4 49.15 -51.72 45.64
N SER A 5 49.66 -50.54 45.28
CA SER A 5 51.08 -50.10 45.30
C SER A 5 51.13 -48.57 45.04
N SER A 6 51.98 -47.71 45.62
CA SER A 6 52.85 -47.75 46.82
C SER A 6 53.12 -46.32 47.35
N LEU A 7 53.59 -46.17 48.59
CA LEU A 7 53.82 -44.88 49.28
C LEU A 7 55.31 -44.59 49.51
N LEU A 8 55.74 -43.32 49.41
CA LEU A 8 56.96 -42.80 50.05
C LEU A 8 56.77 -41.38 50.65
N ARG A 9 57.41 -41.16 51.81
CA ARG A 9 57.47 -39.99 52.75
C ARG A 9 58.75 -40.19 53.62
N PRO A 10 59.20 -39.34 54.59
CA PRO A 10 58.68 -38.10 55.23
C PRO A 10 59.56 -36.86 54.88
N ARG A 11 59.83 -35.75 55.61
CA ARG A 11 59.66 -35.18 57.00
C ARG A 11 59.26 -33.66 56.87
N ARG A 12 58.81 -32.83 57.84
CA ARG A 12 58.87 -32.68 59.33
C ARG A 12 60.20 -32.15 59.92
N PRO A 13 60.22 -31.30 60.99
CA PRO A 13 59.17 -30.43 61.58
C PRO A 13 59.68 -29.03 62.08
N LEU A 14 58.96 -28.39 63.05
CA LEU A 14 59.17 -27.12 63.80
C LEU A 14 58.44 -25.89 63.20
N ILE A 15 57.33 -25.34 63.74
CA ILE A 15 56.90 -24.90 65.10
C ILE A 15 57.36 -23.48 65.47
N LYS A 16 56.39 -22.53 65.53
CA LYS A 16 56.24 -21.55 66.62
C LYS A 16 54.80 -20.98 66.69
N MET A 17 54.45 -20.42 67.86
CA MET A 17 53.16 -19.86 68.28
C MET A 17 52.63 -18.75 67.34
N SER A 18 51.31 -18.60 67.10
CA SER A 18 50.22 -18.12 68.01
C SER A 18 50.46 -16.67 68.46
N THR A 19 49.55 -15.69 68.30
CA THR A 19 48.07 -15.73 68.45
C THR A 19 47.29 -14.79 67.48
N SER A 20 45.95 -14.90 67.51
CA SER A 20 44.92 -13.97 66.99
C SER A 20 44.64 -13.99 65.46
N PRO A 21 43.40 -13.65 65.02
CA PRO A 21 42.84 -14.19 63.78
C PRO A 21 43.17 -13.38 62.51
N PRO A 22 43.38 -14.03 61.35
CA PRO A 22 43.53 -13.36 60.08
C PRO A 22 42.20 -12.83 59.56
N THR A 23 42.19 -11.60 59.04
CA THR A 23 41.05 -11.03 58.31
C THR A 23 40.80 -11.80 57.02
N THR A 24 39.67 -12.49 56.91
CA THR A 24 39.32 -13.23 55.68
C THR A 24 38.99 -12.26 54.55
N THR A 25 39.99 -11.95 53.71
CA THR A 25 39.80 -11.19 52.46
C THR A 25 39.00 -12.04 51.47
N THR A 26 37.66 -11.91 51.53
CA THR A 26 36.76 -12.58 50.59
C THR A 26 36.92 -11.99 49.20
N PHE A 27 37.45 -12.80 48.27
CA PHE A 27 37.49 -12.45 46.85
C PHE A 27 36.06 -12.22 46.34
N ARG A 28 35.71 -10.96 46.10
CA ARG A 28 34.51 -10.62 45.31
C ARG A 28 34.81 -10.95 43.84
N PRO A 29 33.95 -11.70 43.14
CA PRO A 29 34.01 -11.76 41.70
C PRO A 29 33.86 -10.34 41.12
N SER A 30 34.77 -9.93 40.24
CA SER A 30 34.49 -8.76 39.40
C SER A 30 33.36 -9.12 38.45
N ALA A 31 32.34 -8.26 38.34
CA ALA A 31 31.28 -8.47 37.39
C ALA A 31 31.83 -8.34 35.97
N SER A 32 31.88 -9.44 35.22
CA SER A 32 32.07 -9.41 33.78
C SER A 32 30.95 -8.56 33.15
N PRO A 33 31.25 -7.58 32.28
CA PRO A 33 30.21 -6.82 31.61
C PRO A 33 29.33 -7.78 30.79
N PRO A 34 27.99 -7.70 30.89
CA PRO A 34 27.11 -8.62 30.17
C PRO A 34 27.20 -8.37 28.66
N CYS A 35 27.77 -9.32 27.93
CA CYS A 35 27.81 -9.32 26.47
C CYS A 35 26.40 -9.56 25.90
N TRP A 36 25.60 -8.51 25.78
CA TRP A 36 24.25 -8.58 25.21
C TRP A 36 24.30 -8.82 23.69
N THR A 37 24.26 -10.09 23.27
CA THR A 37 24.03 -10.45 21.87
C THR A 37 22.59 -10.09 21.47
N LEU A 38 22.42 -9.01 20.70
CA LEU A 38 21.11 -8.56 20.21
C LEU A 38 20.60 -9.49 19.09
N PHE A 39 19.83 -10.52 19.46
CA PHE A 39 19.12 -11.36 18.49
C PHE A 39 17.92 -10.60 17.89
N LEU A 40 18.12 -9.99 16.72
CA LEU A 40 17.12 -9.17 16.03
C LEU A 40 16.11 -10.05 15.28
N PHE A 41 15.16 -10.63 16.02
CA PHE A 41 14.08 -11.47 15.47
C PHE A 41 13.04 -10.64 14.71
N HIS A 42 13.14 -10.61 13.37
CA HIS A 42 12.17 -9.94 12.49
C HIS A 42 10.83 -10.73 12.38
N LEU A 43 10.04 -10.69 13.44
CA LEU A 43 8.73 -11.36 13.54
C LEU A 43 7.65 -10.58 12.78
N THR A 44 7.28 -11.06 11.58
CA THR A 44 6.16 -10.56 10.77
C THR A 44 4.80 -10.98 11.36
N ILE A 45 4.41 -10.37 12.48
CA ILE A 45 3.07 -10.56 13.07
C ILE A 45 2.02 -10.03 12.07
N PRO A 46 1.03 -10.83 11.63
CA PRO A 46 0.08 -10.42 10.58
C PRO A 46 -0.81 -9.21 10.92
N SER A 47 -0.96 -8.91 12.20
CA SER A 47 -1.72 -7.77 12.71
C SER A 47 -1.06 -7.20 13.96
N ILE A 48 -0.55 -5.97 13.87
CA ILE A 48 -0.21 -5.15 15.04
C ILE A 48 -1.50 -4.84 15.80
N PRO A 49 -1.68 -5.25 17.07
CA PRO A 49 -2.90 -4.96 17.84
C PRO A 49 -3.07 -3.45 18.08
N ASP A 50 -4.30 -2.95 18.08
CA ASP A 50 -4.60 -1.51 18.03
C ASP A 50 -3.93 -0.66 19.13
N ALA A 51 -3.69 -1.24 20.31
CA ALA A 51 -2.95 -0.60 21.39
C ALA A 51 -1.54 -0.14 20.99
N TRP A 52 -0.85 -0.90 20.13
CA TRP A 52 0.47 -0.53 19.61
C TRP A 52 0.40 0.61 18.59
N ARG A 53 -0.65 0.65 17.77
CA ARG A 53 -0.88 1.77 16.86
C ARG A 53 -1.19 3.04 17.62
N SER A 54 -2.08 2.98 18.61
CA SER A 54 -2.39 4.12 19.47
C SER A 54 -1.16 4.65 20.20
N PHE A 55 -0.28 3.78 20.71
CA PHE A 55 0.98 4.16 21.36
C PHE A 55 1.94 4.87 20.38
N LEU A 56 2.07 4.36 19.15
CA LEU A 56 2.92 4.94 18.12
C LEU A 56 2.33 6.22 17.49
N SER A 57 1.03 6.47 17.63
CA SER A 57 0.34 7.64 17.07
C SER A 57 -0.05 8.70 18.11
N SER A 58 0.32 8.53 19.39
CA SER A 58 -0.02 9.47 20.47
C SER A 58 1.19 10.25 21.00
N GLN A 59 2.12 10.60 20.11
CA GLN A 59 3.30 11.41 20.40
C GLN A 59 3.49 12.42 19.27
N GLU A 60 3.14 13.68 19.54
CA GLU A 60 3.54 14.81 18.71
C GLU A 60 5.00 15.21 19.01
N TYR A 61 5.58 16.06 18.15
CA TYR A 61 6.90 16.70 18.21
C TYR A 61 8.12 16.02 17.54
N SER A 62 8.38 16.51 16.32
CA SER A 62 9.63 17.15 15.90
C SER A 62 10.96 16.37 15.81
N SER A 63 11.08 15.11 16.24
CA SER A 63 12.31 14.33 15.97
C SER A 63 12.11 12.80 15.99
N PRO A 64 12.84 12.03 15.15
CA PRO A 64 12.73 10.58 15.11
C PRO A 64 13.52 9.90 16.25
N MET A 65 12.80 9.39 17.26
CA MET A 65 13.36 8.51 18.30
C MET A 65 13.33 7.03 17.88
N ILE A 66 14.38 6.28 18.23
CA ILE A 66 14.45 4.82 18.03
C ILE A 66 13.90 4.11 19.28
N PHE A 67 12.82 3.36 19.13
CA PHE A 67 12.22 2.57 20.22
C PHE A 67 12.71 1.12 20.22
N VAL A 68 13.28 0.66 21.34
CA VAL A 68 13.62 -0.75 21.55
C VAL A 68 12.53 -1.42 22.39
N VAL A 69 11.83 -2.40 21.82
CA VAL A 69 10.72 -3.12 22.46
C VAL A 69 11.16 -4.53 22.84
N LEU A 70 11.18 -4.83 24.14
CA LEU A 70 11.53 -6.16 24.64
C LEU A 70 10.29 -7.09 24.70
N LEU A 71 10.16 -8.00 23.74
CA LEU A 71 9.09 -9.02 23.71
C LEU A 71 9.56 -10.33 24.35
N THR A 72 9.01 -10.67 25.52
CA THR A 72 9.33 -11.91 26.24
C THR A 72 8.40 -13.06 25.85
N PHE A 73 8.96 -14.13 25.30
CA PHE A 73 8.22 -15.31 24.85
C PHE A 73 8.15 -16.39 25.95
N HIS A 74 6.97 -16.58 26.56
CA HIS A 74 6.69 -17.75 27.39
C HIS A 74 6.05 -18.89 26.57
N ARG A 75 6.30 -20.14 26.96
CA ARG A 75 6.11 -21.37 26.16
C ARG A 75 4.64 -21.78 25.91
N SER A 76 3.66 -20.89 26.08
CA SER A 76 2.23 -21.17 26.05
C SER A 76 1.41 -20.06 25.38
N ILE A 77 1.36 -20.06 24.04
CA ILE A 77 0.72 -19.03 23.19
C ILE A 77 -0.72 -18.67 23.64
N LYS A 78 -1.53 -19.66 24.04
CA LYS A 78 -2.90 -19.44 24.54
C LYS A 78 -2.98 -18.57 25.81
N ALA A 79 -1.93 -18.54 26.64
CA ALA A 79 -1.87 -17.71 27.83
C ALA A 79 -1.54 -16.25 27.48
N ILE A 80 -0.62 -16.01 26.55
CA ILE A 80 -0.17 -14.66 26.16
C ILE A 80 -1.33 -13.87 25.52
N CYS A 81 -2.08 -14.47 24.59
CA CYS A 81 -3.26 -13.80 24.00
C CYS A 81 -4.27 -13.38 25.08
N ARG A 82 -4.54 -14.26 26.07
CA ARG A 82 -5.43 -13.94 27.20
C ARG A 82 -4.85 -12.82 28.05
N LEU A 83 -3.58 -12.92 28.47
CA LEU A 83 -2.91 -11.93 29.32
C LEU A 83 -2.88 -10.54 28.68
N VAL A 84 -2.53 -10.45 27.39
CA VAL A 84 -2.54 -9.19 26.63
C VAL A 84 -3.97 -8.63 26.53
N THR A 85 -4.98 -9.45 26.20
CA THR A 85 -6.38 -8.95 26.21
C THR A 85 -6.90 -8.60 27.60
N SER A 86 -6.31 -9.12 28.68
CA SER A 86 -6.69 -8.82 30.07
C SER A 86 -6.06 -7.50 30.54
N LEU A 87 -4.75 -7.33 30.33
CA LEU A 87 -4.02 -6.10 30.67
C LEU A 87 -4.54 -4.90 29.86
N LEU A 88 -4.86 -5.09 28.57
CA LEU A 88 -5.46 -4.03 27.75
C LEU A 88 -6.91 -3.68 28.14
N ARG A 89 -7.66 -4.60 28.77
CA ARG A 89 -8.99 -4.28 29.35
C ARG A 89 -8.89 -3.49 30.66
N PHE A 90 -7.77 -3.56 31.36
CA PHE A 90 -7.64 -3.02 32.72
C PHE A 90 -7.27 -1.52 32.81
N ARG A 91 -7.20 -0.80 31.68
CA ARG A 91 -6.86 0.65 31.68
C ARG A 91 -7.82 1.57 30.90
N SER A 92 -9.00 1.09 30.53
CA SER A 92 -10.08 1.91 29.95
C SER A 92 -11.47 1.45 30.41
N SER A 93 -11.66 1.35 31.73
CA SER A 93 -12.95 1.02 32.34
C SER A 93 -13.93 2.19 32.29
N THR A 94 -14.53 2.44 31.13
CA THR A 94 -15.81 3.16 31.02
C THR A 94 -16.89 2.16 30.62
N HIS A 95 -17.90 2.00 31.49
CA HIS A 95 -18.67 0.76 31.63
C HIS A 95 -19.68 0.43 30.50
N HIS A 96 -19.66 1.13 29.37
CA HIS A 96 -20.63 1.01 28.28
C HIS A 96 -20.17 0.23 27.03
N ALA A 97 -18.87 -0.05 26.87
CA ALA A 97 -18.33 -0.54 25.58
C ALA A 97 -18.75 -1.98 25.16
N GLN A 98 -19.42 -2.74 26.05
CA GLN A 98 -19.35 -4.20 26.08
C GLN A 98 -20.43 -4.97 25.27
N ARG A 99 -21.20 -4.32 24.39
CA ARG A 99 -22.23 -4.97 23.53
C ARG A 99 -22.25 -4.59 22.05
N SER A 100 -21.32 -3.77 21.56
CA SER A 100 -21.32 -3.32 20.15
C SER A 100 -20.81 -4.40 19.18
N SER A 101 -21.51 -4.60 18.06
CA SER A 101 -21.09 -5.55 17.01
C SER A 101 -19.82 -5.08 16.26
N GLU A 102 -19.15 -5.98 15.53
CA GLU A 102 -18.01 -5.59 14.68
C GLU A 102 -18.39 -4.54 13.64
N LEU A 103 -19.60 -4.64 13.07
CA LEU A 103 -20.12 -3.68 12.10
C LEU A 103 -20.38 -2.33 12.77
N SER A 104 -21.01 -2.33 13.95
CA SER A 104 -21.21 -1.13 14.76
C SER A 104 -19.87 -0.46 15.09
N ARG A 105 -18.82 -1.22 15.41
CA ARG A 105 -17.49 -0.68 15.74
C ARG A 105 -16.72 -0.19 14.52
N ALA A 106 -16.91 -0.77 13.34
CA ALA A 106 -16.40 -0.21 12.09
C ALA A 106 -17.09 1.12 11.75
N LEU A 107 -18.42 1.17 11.79
CA LEU A 107 -19.20 2.37 11.46
C LEU A 107 -18.98 3.52 12.45
N ASN A 108 -18.87 3.25 13.77
CA ASN A 108 -18.52 4.28 14.75
C ASN A 108 -17.11 4.86 14.51
N HIS A 109 -16.15 4.07 14.02
CA HIS A 109 -14.85 4.60 13.61
C HIS A 109 -15.00 5.56 12.42
N GLY A 110 -15.79 5.21 11.39
CA GLY A 110 -16.06 6.09 10.25
C GLY A 110 -16.74 7.40 10.66
N LEU A 111 -17.72 7.33 11.58
CA LEU A 111 -18.38 8.51 12.16
C LEU A 111 -17.38 9.39 12.92
N ASN A 112 -16.55 8.81 13.78
CA ASN A 112 -15.54 9.55 14.55
C ASN A 112 -14.49 10.20 13.65
N THR A 113 -14.06 9.55 12.56
CA THR A 113 -13.19 10.16 11.55
C THR A 113 -13.85 11.38 10.91
N LYS A 114 -15.12 11.29 10.47
CA LYS A 114 -15.83 12.45 9.90
C LYS A 114 -16.04 13.58 10.90
N ILE A 115 -16.35 13.29 12.16
CA ILE A 115 -16.44 14.30 13.24
C ILE A 115 -15.08 14.98 13.48
N SER A 116 -13.99 14.22 13.48
CA SER A 116 -12.64 14.77 13.64
C SER A 116 -12.27 15.70 12.48
N ASN A 117 -12.47 15.25 11.23
CA ASN A 117 -12.18 16.04 10.03
C ASN A 117 -13.00 17.34 9.99
N ALA A 118 -14.28 17.28 10.37
CA ALA A 118 -15.15 18.46 10.45
C ALA A 118 -14.69 19.48 11.52
N ARG A 119 -14.18 19.00 12.68
CA ARG A 119 -13.60 19.87 13.71
C ARG A 119 -12.31 20.54 13.26
N VAL A 120 -11.43 19.78 12.61
CA VAL A 120 -10.15 20.30 12.07
C VAL A 120 -10.42 21.39 11.02
N ARG A 121 -11.36 21.18 10.09
CA ARG A 121 -11.76 22.23 9.14
C ARG A 121 -12.35 23.47 9.81
N LYS A 122 -13.17 23.30 10.86
CA LYS A 122 -13.71 24.45 11.59
C LYS A 122 -12.59 25.26 12.24
N MET A 123 -11.63 24.59 12.89
CA MET A 123 -10.46 25.24 13.49
C MET A 123 -9.72 26.09 12.44
N TYR A 124 -9.37 25.51 11.29
CA TYR A 124 -8.69 26.27 10.23
C TYR A 124 -9.52 27.45 9.69
N ARG A 125 -10.85 27.33 9.56
CA ARG A 125 -11.70 28.46 9.15
C ARG A 125 -11.76 29.54 10.23
N ASP A 126 -11.99 29.17 11.49
CA ASP A 126 -12.02 30.09 12.63
C ASP A 126 -10.66 30.84 12.74
N ASP A 127 -9.53 30.16 12.46
CA ASP A 127 -8.19 30.75 12.39
C ASP A 127 -8.04 31.71 11.18
N GLU A 128 -8.54 31.34 9.99
CA GLU A 128 -8.50 32.20 8.80
C GLU A 128 -9.32 33.49 8.95
N ASP A 129 -10.54 33.38 9.48
CA ASP A 129 -11.41 34.53 9.79
C ASP A 129 -10.70 35.48 10.77
N SER A 130 -9.92 34.94 11.73
CA SER A 130 -9.11 35.75 12.67
C SER A 130 -7.88 36.40 12.02
N CYS A 131 -7.35 35.81 10.96
CA CYS A 131 -6.22 36.34 10.20
C CYS A 131 -6.64 37.32 9.09
N GLU A 132 -7.94 37.51 8.82
CA GLU A 132 -8.36 38.36 7.71
C GLU A 132 -8.08 39.85 7.96
N GLU A 133 -8.19 40.33 9.21
CA GLU A 133 -7.70 41.66 9.62
C GLU A 133 -6.19 41.84 9.35
N THR A 134 -5.39 40.78 9.41
CA THR A 134 -3.94 40.83 9.13
C THR A 134 -3.61 40.63 7.65
N ARG A 135 -4.45 39.91 6.89
CA ARG A 135 -4.28 39.70 5.44
C ARG A 135 -4.38 41.00 4.65
N ALA A 136 -5.23 41.94 5.08
CA ALA A 136 -5.36 43.26 4.47
C ALA A 136 -4.03 44.06 4.42
N LEU A 137 -3.09 43.79 5.33
CA LEU A 137 -1.77 44.43 5.39
C LEU A 137 -0.67 43.70 4.60
N LEU A 138 -0.91 42.47 4.14
CA LEU A 138 0.08 41.59 3.51
C LEU A 138 -0.25 41.20 2.06
N ALA A 139 -1.29 41.80 1.47
CA ALA A 139 -1.72 41.57 0.08
C ALA A 139 -0.79 42.18 -1.00
N SER A 140 0.52 42.26 -0.73
CA SER A 140 1.53 42.94 -1.55
C SER A 140 2.75 42.09 -1.91
N THR A 141 2.67 40.75 -1.75
CA THR A 141 3.70 39.82 -2.25
C THR A 141 3.09 38.54 -2.84
N SER A 142 3.67 38.06 -3.93
CA SER A 142 3.16 36.95 -4.74
C SER A 142 3.49 35.57 -4.14
N ALA A 143 2.58 35.03 -3.34
CA ALA A 143 2.70 33.68 -2.73
C ALA A 143 1.36 32.91 -2.82
N GLN A 144 0.84 32.73 -4.03
CA GLN A 144 -0.55 32.29 -4.27
C GLN A 144 -0.68 30.83 -4.74
N THR A 145 0.44 30.14 -5.01
CA THR A 145 0.47 28.88 -5.77
C THR A 145 0.25 27.61 -4.91
N ASP A 146 0.69 27.59 -3.65
CA ASP A 146 0.74 26.35 -2.85
C ASP A 146 -0.46 26.12 -1.91
N ARG A 147 -1.32 27.12 -1.67
CA ARG A 147 -2.38 27.02 -0.63
C ARG A 147 -3.59 26.15 -1.03
N GLN A 148 -3.93 26.12 -2.32
CA GLN A 148 -5.14 25.44 -2.82
C GLN A 148 -5.14 23.90 -2.64
N GLY A 149 -4.01 23.30 -2.24
CA GLY A 149 -3.90 21.86 -2.01
C GLY A 149 -4.53 21.35 -0.70
N LEU A 150 -4.73 22.21 0.30
CA LEU A 150 -5.18 21.81 1.65
C LEU A 150 -6.68 21.98 1.89
N GLU A 151 -7.32 22.95 1.24
CA GLU A 151 -8.75 23.25 1.42
C GLU A 151 -9.68 22.18 0.80
N ASN A 152 -9.21 21.51 -0.26
CA ASN A 152 -10.02 20.66 -1.12
C ASN A 152 -10.08 19.17 -0.71
N ASP A 153 -9.36 18.73 0.32
CA ASP A 153 -9.44 17.32 0.73
C ASP A 153 -10.78 17.06 1.43
N GLU A 154 -11.68 16.36 0.73
CA GLU A 154 -13.10 16.31 1.10
C GLU A 154 -13.42 15.46 2.35
N GLY A 155 -12.39 15.03 3.08
CA GLY A 155 -12.54 14.50 4.45
C GLY A 155 -13.18 13.12 4.44
N PHE A 156 -12.90 12.39 3.36
CA PHE A 156 -13.45 11.10 3.01
C PHE A 156 -13.33 10.08 4.15
N MET A 157 -14.30 9.16 4.24
CA MET A 157 -14.18 8.07 5.19
C MET A 157 -12.99 7.18 4.80
N SER A 158 -12.13 6.86 5.77
CA SER A 158 -10.96 6.00 5.56
C SER A 158 -11.33 4.71 4.84
N ASN A 159 -10.59 4.38 3.77
CA ASN A 159 -10.79 3.17 2.95
C ASN A 159 -10.76 1.88 3.81
N LEU A 160 -10.06 1.89 4.96
CA LEU A 160 -10.06 0.81 5.94
C LEU A 160 -11.45 0.55 6.55
N VAL A 161 -12.28 1.58 6.79
CA VAL A 161 -13.63 1.41 7.32
C VAL A 161 -14.52 0.73 6.28
N VAL A 162 -14.49 1.22 5.03
CA VAL A 162 -15.25 0.65 3.91
C VAL A 162 -14.81 -0.80 3.63
N TRP A 163 -13.50 -1.07 3.67
CA TRP A 163 -12.96 -2.43 3.56
C TRP A 163 -13.45 -3.35 4.69
N ARG A 164 -13.48 -2.88 5.94
CA ARG A 164 -14.05 -3.64 7.08
C ARG A 164 -15.54 -3.93 6.89
N VAL A 165 -16.33 -2.95 6.43
CA VAL A 165 -17.76 -3.15 6.13
C VAL A 165 -17.95 -4.17 5.00
N SER A 166 -17.20 -4.03 3.90
CA SER A 166 -17.18 -4.98 2.79
C SER A 166 -16.85 -6.41 3.25
N TRP A 167 -15.81 -6.55 4.06
CA TRP A 167 -15.39 -7.83 4.62
C TRP A 167 -16.49 -8.45 5.51
N ILE A 168 -17.10 -7.67 6.41
CA ILE A 168 -18.17 -8.15 7.29
C ILE A 168 -19.41 -8.59 6.49
N ILE A 169 -19.82 -7.85 5.47
CA ILE A 169 -20.94 -8.22 4.59
C ILE A 169 -20.62 -9.55 3.87
N ASN A 170 -19.44 -9.66 3.24
CA ASN A 170 -19.04 -10.84 2.47
C ASN A 170 -18.99 -12.14 3.28
N HIS A 171 -18.67 -12.07 4.58
CA HIS A 171 -18.52 -13.22 5.49
C HIS A 171 -19.73 -13.46 6.41
N SER A 172 -20.73 -12.57 6.42
CA SER A 172 -21.89 -12.67 7.31
C SER A 172 -22.94 -13.67 6.83
N LYS A 173 -23.08 -14.81 7.52
CA LYS A 173 -24.13 -15.81 7.26
C LYS A 173 -25.56 -15.25 7.21
N GLN A 174 -25.83 -14.14 7.91
CA GLN A 174 -27.15 -13.48 7.93
C GLN A 174 -27.40 -12.49 6.79
N LEU A 175 -26.38 -12.15 5.98
CA LEU A 175 -26.47 -11.12 4.93
C LEU A 175 -26.27 -11.69 3.52
N GLN A 176 -26.67 -12.94 3.26
CA GLN A 176 -26.45 -13.57 1.96
C GLN A 176 -27.26 -12.89 0.84
N THR A 177 -28.52 -12.53 1.09
CA THR A 177 -29.35 -11.76 0.14
C THR A 177 -28.72 -10.41 -0.17
N THR A 178 -28.31 -9.67 0.86
CA THR A 178 -27.61 -8.38 0.75
C THR A 178 -26.28 -8.50 -0.02
N LYS A 179 -25.55 -9.60 0.17
CA LYS A 179 -24.27 -9.88 -0.51
C LYS A 179 -24.46 -10.15 -2.02
N LEU A 180 -25.61 -10.66 -2.44
CA LEU A 180 -25.96 -10.77 -3.86
C LEU A 180 -26.42 -9.41 -4.39
N ALA A 181 -27.32 -8.73 -3.66
CA ALA A 181 -27.90 -7.45 -4.06
C ALA A 181 -26.87 -6.30 -4.16
N ILE A 182 -25.81 -6.30 -3.34
CA ILE A 182 -24.71 -5.31 -3.45
C ILE A 182 -23.85 -5.51 -4.71
N THR A 183 -24.05 -6.61 -5.45
CA THR A 183 -23.38 -6.88 -6.74
C THR A 183 -24.31 -6.80 -7.95
N SER A 184 -25.63 -6.65 -7.76
CA SER A 184 -26.57 -6.39 -8.87
C SER A 184 -26.63 -4.91 -9.25
N GLU A 185 -26.77 -4.66 -10.54
CA GLU A 185 -27.02 -3.33 -11.07
C GLU A 185 -28.49 -2.94 -10.78
N GLY A 186 -28.70 -1.75 -10.20
CA GLY A 186 -30.02 -1.21 -9.86
C GLY A 186 -30.42 -1.25 -8.38
N SER A 187 -29.72 -1.97 -7.51
CA SER A 187 -30.07 -2.03 -6.07
C SER A 187 -29.71 -0.72 -5.33
N ASP A 188 -30.64 -0.15 -4.57
CA ASP A 188 -30.42 1.10 -3.84
C ASP A 188 -29.58 0.90 -2.55
N PRO A 189 -28.50 1.70 -2.35
CA PRO A 189 -27.78 1.75 -1.09
C PRO A 189 -28.63 2.03 0.17
N ASN A 190 -29.75 2.75 0.09
CA ASN A 190 -30.57 3.03 1.27
C ASN A 190 -31.43 1.83 1.66
N GLU A 191 -32.13 1.19 0.72
CA GLU A 191 -32.81 -0.11 0.94
C GLU A 191 -31.86 -1.16 1.53
N LEU A 192 -30.64 -1.28 0.98
CA LEU A 192 -29.61 -2.18 1.49
C LEU A 192 -29.13 -1.78 2.89
N CYS A 193 -29.08 -0.49 3.21
CA CYS A 193 -28.75 0.00 4.53
C CYS A 193 -29.85 -0.36 5.55
N GLU A 194 -31.12 -0.13 5.25
CA GLU A 194 -32.25 -0.48 6.11
C GLU A 194 -32.29 -1.98 6.41
N ALA A 195 -32.14 -2.81 5.39
CA ALA A 195 -32.07 -4.27 5.55
C ALA A 195 -30.91 -4.69 6.47
N ILE A 196 -29.71 -4.11 6.33
CA ILE A 196 -28.58 -4.39 7.22
C ILE A 196 -28.86 -3.88 8.65
N VAL A 197 -29.41 -2.67 8.80
CA VAL A 197 -29.73 -2.06 10.09
C VAL A 197 -30.69 -2.95 10.88
N ALA A 198 -31.75 -3.45 10.22
CA ALA A 198 -32.70 -4.38 10.80
C ALA A 198 -32.05 -5.73 11.17
N ILE A 199 -31.36 -6.38 10.23
CA ILE A 199 -30.76 -7.73 10.41
C ILE A 199 -29.61 -7.74 11.44
N LYS A 200 -28.89 -6.61 11.60
CA LYS A 200 -27.72 -6.49 12.49
C LYS A 200 -27.96 -5.65 13.73
N HIS A 201 -29.17 -5.14 13.94
CA HIS A 201 -29.55 -4.26 15.04
C HIS A 201 -28.55 -3.10 15.23
N ILE A 202 -28.23 -2.43 14.12
CA ILE A 202 -27.32 -1.27 14.10
C ILE A 202 -28.10 -0.02 14.56
N ASN A 203 -27.43 0.90 15.25
CA ASN A 203 -28.03 2.19 15.58
C ASN A 203 -28.25 3.01 14.29
N PRO A 204 -29.48 3.46 13.97
CA PRO A 204 -29.78 4.23 12.75
C PRO A 204 -28.97 5.52 12.56
N ILE A 205 -28.38 6.09 13.62
CA ILE A 205 -27.43 7.21 13.54
C ILE A 205 -26.22 6.87 12.64
N LEU A 206 -25.91 5.58 12.49
CA LEU A 206 -24.80 5.09 11.65
C LEU A 206 -25.21 4.85 10.18
N SER A 207 -26.49 5.00 9.82
CA SER A 207 -26.98 4.75 8.45
C SER A 207 -26.26 5.58 7.37
N PRO A 208 -25.99 6.89 7.54
CA PRO A 208 -25.26 7.66 6.51
C PRO A 208 -23.84 7.12 6.23
N ILE A 209 -23.16 6.64 7.28
CA ILE A 209 -21.84 6.00 7.17
C ILE A 209 -21.95 4.65 6.45
N LEU A 210 -23.01 3.89 6.73
CA LEU A 210 -23.25 2.61 6.06
C LEU A 210 -23.62 2.81 4.58
N VAL A 211 -24.47 3.78 4.24
CA VAL A 211 -24.82 4.14 2.85
C VAL A 211 -23.58 4.52 2.04
N GLU A 212 -22.68 5.36 2.55
CA GLU A 212 -21.41 5.70 1.87
C GLU A 212 -20.53 4.45 1.66
N CYS A 213 -20.46 3.55 2.65
CA CYS A 213 -19.75 2.28 2.50
C CYS A 213 -20.37 1.42 1.39
N LEU A 214 -21.70 1.29 1.35
CA LEU A 214 -22.43 0.49 0.36
C LEU A 214 -22.25 1.04 -1.05
N GLN A 215 -22.38 2.36 -1.23
CA GLN A 215 -22.10 3.05 -2.51
C GLN A 215 -20.69 2.72 -3.02
N ARG A 216 -19.67 2.85 -2.17
CA ARG A 216 -18.27 2.57 -2.54
C ARG A 216 -18.01 1.09 -2.84
N ILE A 217 -18.70 0.16 -2.17
CA ILE A 217 -18.63 -1.28 -2.47
C ILE A 217 -19.36 -1.62 -3.79
N GLN A 218 -20.45 -0.94 -4.12
CA GLN A 218 -21.12 -1.06 -5.41
C GLN A 218 -20.23 -0.53 -6.54
N VAL A 219 -19.67 0.68 -6.40
CA VAL A 219 -18.73 1.26 -7.38
C VAL A 219 -17.54 0.33 -7.62
N ALA A 220 -16.88 -0.14 -6.55
CA ALA A 220 -15.80 -1.12 -6.66
C ALA A 220 -16.23 -2.40 -7.41
N SER A 221 -17.47 -2.83 -7.23
CA SER A 221 -17.99 -4.04 -7.89
C SER A 221 -18.35 -3.82 -9.35
N ARG A 222 -18.86 -2.64 -9.73
CA ARG A 222 -19.01 -2.22 -11.14
C ARG A 222 -17.65 -2.11 -11.83
N THR A 223 -16.66 -1.46 -11.21
CA THR A 223 -15.29 -1.42 -11.72
C THR A 223 -14.70 -2.83 -11.91
N ARG A 224 -14.92 -3.78 -10.99
CA ARG A 224 -14.49 -5.19 -11.19
C ARG A 224 -15.11 -5.81 -12.45
N LYS A 225 -16.41 -5.60 -12.69
CA LYS A 225 -17.12 -6.09 -13.87
C LYS A 225 -16.55 -5.46 -15.16
N VAL A 226 -16.42 -4.14 -15.21
CA VAL A 226 -15.89 -3.42 -16.40
C VAL A 226 -14.42 -3.79 -16.69
N ILE A 227 -13.58 -4.02 -15.67
CA ILE A 227 -12.21 -4.55 -15.83
C ILE A 227 -12.25 -5.94 -16.48
N GLU A 228 -13.11 -6.83 -16.01
CA GLU A 228 -13.22 -8.19 -16.55
C GLU A 228 -13.73 -8.18 -17.99
N GLU A 229 -14.81 -7.46 -18.28
CA GLU A 229 -15.38 -7.30 -19.63
C GLU A 229 -14.37 -6.70 -20.60
N ARG A 230 -13.74 -5.56 -20.25
CA ARG A 230 -12.72 -4.90 -21.09
C ARG A 230 -11.47 -5.78 -21.28
N SER A 231 -11.16 -6.68 -20.34
CA SER A 231 -10.07 -7.66 -20.49
C SER A 231 -10.39 -8.83 -21.43
N THR A 232 -11.67 -9.07 -21.75
CA THR A 232 -12.09 -10.16 -22.66
C THR A 232 -12.28 -9.72 -24.11
N ILE A 233 -12.43 -8.42 -24.37
CA ILE A 233 -12.50 -7.88 -25.74
C ILE A 233 -11.14 -8.07 -26.42
N ALA A 234 -11.14 -8.81 -27.53
CA ALA A 234 -9.94 -9.06 -28.33
C ALA A 234 -9.45 -7.78 -29.04
N TYR A 235 -8.16 -7.77 -29.43
CA TYR A 235 -7.68 -6.77 -30.37
C TYR A 235 -8.10 -7.16 -31.79
N GLU A 236 -8.79 -6.24 -32.46
CA GLU A 236 -9.22 -6.37 -33.85
C GLU A 236 -8.63 -5.21 -34.65
N PRO A 237 -7.79 -5.44 -35.68
CA PRO A 237 -7.09 -4.37 -36.40
C PRO A 237 -8.02 -3.30 -36.98
N GLU A 238 -9.14 -3.70 -37.59
CA GLU A 238 -10.06 -2.79 -38.29
C GLU A 238 -10.69 -1.75 -37.34
N LEU A 239 -11.01 -2.15 -36.11
CA LEU A 239 -11.55 -1.26 -35.08
C LEU A 239 -10.46 -0.50 -34.31
N HIS A 240 -9.29 -1.13 -34.07
CA HIS A 240 -8.35 -0.70 -33.05
C HIS A 240 -6.98 -0.20 -33.57
N GLN A 241 -6.69 -0.27 -34.87
CA GLN A 241 -5.42 0.20 -35.44
C GLN A 241 -5.15 1.69 -35.13
N HIS A 242 -6.19 2.51 -34.97
CA HIS A 242 -6.05 3.92 -34.60
C HIS A 242 -5.35 4.11 -33.24
N LYS A 243 -5.67 3.26 -32.24
CA LYS A 243 -5.00 3.25 -30.93
C LYS A 243 -3.52 2.90 -31.05
N PHE A 244 -3.14 2.00 -31.96
CA PHE A 244 -1.73 1.71 -32.24
C PHE A 244 -1.00 2.85 -32.96
N LYS A 245 -1.64 3.51 -33.95
CA LYS A 245 -1.06 4.69 -34.60
C LYS A 245 -0.83 5.84 -33.61
N GLU A 246 -1.74 6.04 -32.66
CA GLU A 246 -1.57 7.02 -31.58
C GLU A 246 -0.44 6.60 -30.62
N LEU A 247 -0.43 5.33 -30.18
CA LEU A 247 0.58 4.82 -29.24
C LEU A 247 2.01 4.96 -29.77
N LEU A 248 2.21 4.71 -31.06
CA LEU A 248 3.53 4.85 -31.68
C LEU A 248 3.91 6.35 -31.81
N LYS A 249 2.96 7.22 -32.21
CA LYS A 249 3.15 8.69 -32.22
C LYS A 249 3.58 9.26 -30.86
N LEU A 250 3.12 8.67 -29.76
CA LEU A 250 3.52 9.08 -28.40
C LEU A 250 4.95 8.67 -28.02
N PHE A 251 5.54 7.64 -28.66
CA PHE A 251 6.81 7.04 -28.23
C PHE A 251 7.96 7.10 -29.25
N LYS A 252 7.68 7.26 -30.55
CA LYS A 252 8.71 7.46 -31.59
C LYS A 252 8.35 8.63 -32.54
N PRO A 253 7.96 9.82 -32.03
CA PRO A 253 7.31 10.90 -32.81
C PRO A 253 8.03 11.36 -34.09
N SER A 254 9.34 11.15 -34.20
CA SER A 254 10.17 11.49 -35.37
C SER A 254 9.97 10.60 -36.61
N GLN A 255 8.99 9.69 -36.61
CA GLN A 255 8.74 8.72 -37.68
C GLN A 255 7.51 9.08 -38.53
N ASP A 256 7.50 8.64 -39.80
CA ASP A 256 6.33 8.74 -40.68
C ASP A 256 5.40 7.53 -40.48
N TYR A 257 4.19 7.80 -39.97
CA TYR A 257 3.17 6.81 -39.62
C TYR A 257 2.24 6.40 -40.77
N ASP A 258 2.40 7.01 -41.94
CA ASP A 258 1.63 6.66 -43.13
C ASP A 258 2.47 5.85 -44.14
N THR A 259 3.81 5.86 -44.01
CA THR A 259 4.71 4.88 -44.66
C THR A 259 5.22 3.76 -43.73
N MET A 260 5.01 3.86 -42.41
CA MET A 260 5.51 2.87 -41.44
C MET A 260 5.13 1.41 -41.78
N PRO A 261 6.06 0.44 -41.71
CA PRO A 261 5.76 -0.96 -41.98
C PRO A 261 4.74 -1.55 -40.98
N ARG A 262 4.03 -2.61 -41.41
CA ARG A 262 3.03 -3.37 -40.62
C ARG A 262 3.62 -4.17 -39.43
N LYS A 263 4.63 -3.64 -38.75
CA LYS A 263 5.32 -4.23 -37.57
C LYS A 263 5.80 -3.19 -36.55
N GLY A 264 5.49 -1.90 -36.70
CA GLY A 264 6.03 -0.82 -35.84
C GLY A 264 5.85 -0.99 -34.33
N TRP A 265 4.86 -1.77 -33.89
CA TRP A 265 4.71 -2.19 -32.48
C TRP A 265 5.93 -2.92 -31.90
N GLN A 266 6.76 -3.55 -32.73
CA GLN A 266 8.02 -4.17 -32.28
C GLN A 266 8.99 -3.13 -31.69
N GLU A 267 8.96 -1.88 -32.17
CA GLU A 267 9.86 -0.79 -31.76
C GLU A 267 9.54 -0.21 -30.36
N ILE A 268 8.40 -0.62 -29.79
CA ILE A 268 8.01 -0.36 -28.39
C ILE A 268 7.92 -1.66 -27.57
N GLY A 269 8.40 -2.79 -28.11
CA GLY A 269 8.54 -4.06 -27.39
C GLY A 269 7.31 -4.96 -27.39
N PHE A 270 6.51 -4.99 -28.45
CA PHE A 270 5.62 -6.14 -28.75
C PHE A 270 6.42 -7.30 -29.38
N GLN A 271 5.96 -8.53 -29.17
CA GLN A 271 6.56 -9.75 -29.72
C GLN A 271 5.90 -10.18 -31.03
N GLY A 272 6.70 -10.71 -31.96
CA GLY A 272 6.20 -11.37 -33.16
C GLY A 272 5.54 -10.41 -34.18
N ALA A 273 4.81 -10.99 -35.13
CA ALA A 273 4.24 -10.25 -36.27
C ALA A 273 2.77 -9.84 -36.07
N ASP A 274 2.16 -10.15 -34.92
CA ASP A 274 0.76 -9.88 -34.62
C ASP A 274 0.60 -9.50 -33.12
N PRO A 275 0.25 -8.23 -32.81
CA PRO A 275 0.14 -7.77 -31.42
C PRO A 275 -1.08 -8.38 -30.71
N SER A 276 -2.03 -8.97 -31.44
CA SER A 276 -3.13 -9.74 -30.84
C SER A 276 -2.59 -10.85 -29.94
N THR A 277 -1.47 -11.47 -30.32
CA THR A 277 -0.87 -12.60 -29.59
C THR A 277 -0.32 -12.23 -28.21
N ASP A 278 0.15 -10.99 -28.01
CA ASP A 278 0.53 -10.46 -26.70
C ASP A 278 -0.70 -10.03 -25.91
N LEU A 279 -1.65 -9.36 -26.57
CA LEU A 279 -2.84 -8.81 -25.94
C LEU A 279 -3.83 -9.89 -25.46
N ARG A 280 -3.77 -11.14 -25.95
CA ARG A 280 -4.64 -12.28 -25.56
C ARG A 280 -4.97 -12.38 -24.07
N GLY A 281 -4.03 -12.08 -23.17
CA GLY A 281 -4.25 -12.18 -21.72
C GLY A 281 -4.97 -10.98 -21.10
N ALA A 282 -4.77 -9.78 -21.64
CA ALA A 282 -5.28 -8.52 -21.08
C ALA A 282 -6.36 -7.86 -21.95
N GLY A 283 -6.67 -8.42 -23.12
CA GLY A 283 -7.60 -7.85 -24.10
C GLY A 283 -7.17 -6.45 -24.55
N ILE A 284 -8.15 -5.68 -25.05
CA ILE A 284 -7.98 -4.28 -25.38
C ILE A 284 -7.63 -3.41 -24.16
N LEU A 285 -7.98 -3.84 -22.93
CA LEU A 285 -7.52 -3.19 -21.69
C LEU A 285 -5.99 -3.18 -21.56
N GLY A 286 -5.29 -4.13 -22.19
CA GLY A 286 -3.83 -4.09 -22.37
C GLY A 286 -3.38 -2.86 -23.15
N LEU A 287 -4.02 -2.57 -24.30
CA LEU A 287 -3.69 -1.44 -25.17
C LEU A 287 -4.13 -0.09 -24.58
N ASP A 288 -5.32 -0.04 -23.96
CA ASP A 288 -5.81 1.14 -23.23
C ASP A 288 -4.83 1.55 -22.11
N ALA A 289 -4.16 0.59 -21.46
CA ALA A 289 -3.14 0.87 -20.46
C ALA A 289 -1.82 1.42 -21.04
N LEU A 290 -1.38 0.94 -22.22
CA LEU A 290 -0.20 1.51 -22.89
C LEU A 290 -0.46 2.96 -23.33
N LEU A 291 -1.66 3.25 -23.85
CA LEU A 291 -2.07 4.61 -24.19
C LEU A 291 -2.17 5.51 -22.96
N ALA A 292 -2.79 5.04 -21.88
CA ALA A 292 -2.85 5.80 -20.63
C ALA A 292 -1.45 6.14 -20.11
N PHE A 293 -0.49 5.21 -20.16
CA PHE A 293 0.91 5.50 -19.80
C PHE A 293 1.54 6.57 -20.68
N GLY A 294 1.45 6.45 -22.01
CA GLY A 294 2.06 7.39 -22.95
C GLY A 294 1.47 8.80 -22.85
N ARG A 295 0.15 8.90 -22.70
CA ARG A 295 -0.55 10.17 -22.49
C ARG A 295 -0.26 10.79 -21.12
N TYR A 296 -0.12 9.99 -20.06
CA TYR A 296 0.14 10.49 -18.69
C TYR A 296 1.57 10.99 -18.47
N TYR A 297 2.56 10.29 -19.02
CA TYR A 297 3.97 10.61 -18.81
C TYR A 297 4.61 11.43 -19.95
N GLY A 298 3.95 11.58 -21.10
CA GLY A 298 4.43 12.43 -22.20
C GLY A 298 5.87 12.12 -22.62
N SER A 299 6.74 13.14 -22.63
CA SER A 299 8.17 12.98 -22.94
C SER A 299 8.90 12.05 -21.98
N THR A 300 8.60 12.10 -20.68
CA THR A 300 9.15 11.13 -19.71
C THR A 300 8.66 9.70 -20.00
N GLY A 301 7.47 9.56 -20.58
CA GLY A 301 6.98 8.28 -21.09
C GLY A 301 7.81 7.78 -22.28
N GLN A 302 8.11 8.65 -23.23
CA GLN A 302 8.99 8.38 -24.37
C GLN A 302 10.43 8.03 -23.92
N GLU A 303 10.98 8.74 -22.94
CA GLU A 303 12.29 8.48 -22.34
C GLU A 303 12.33 7.07 -21.72
N ILE A 304 11.34 6.70 -20.89
CA ILE A 304 11.21 5.38 -20.28
C ILE A 304 11.11 4.26 -21.32
N VAL A 305 10.35 4.45 -22.40
CA VAL A 305 10.25 3.47 -23.50
C VAL A 305 11.58 3.34 -24.23
N THR A 306 12.27 4.46 -24.47
CA THR A 306 13.59 4.48 -25.13
C THR A 306 14.65 3.80 -24.28
N GLU A 307 14.76 4.11 -22.98
CA GLU A 307 15.71 3.43 -22.07
C GLU A 307 15.39 1.93 -21.90
N ALA A 308 14.11 1.53 -21.94
CA ALA A 308 13.74 0.11 -21.89
C ALA A 308 14.13 -0.67 -23.15
N ILE A 309 13.90 -0.11 -24.35
CA ILE A 309 14.15 -0.79 -25.63
C ILE A 309 15.61 -0.68 -26.08
N ASP A 310 16.19 0.51 -25.94
CA ASP A 310 17.51 0.86 -26.47
C ASP A 310 18.61 0.79 -25.37
N GLY A 311 18.27 0.33 -24.15
CA GLY A 311 19.11 0.24 -22.93
C GLY A 311 20.29 -0.74 -22.92
N GLY A 312 20.86 -1.07 -24.09
CA GLY A 312 22.06 -1.89 -24.22
C GLY A 312 21.92 -3.28 -23.59
N SER A 313 22.81 -3.64 -22.67
CA SER A 313 22.77 -4.94 -21.98
C SER A 313 21.51 -5.14 -21.12
N SER A 314 20.91 -4.04 -20.68
CA SER A 314 19.75 -4.00 -19.77
C SER A 314 18.42 -3.84 -20.52
N TRP A 315 18.38 -4.02 -21.84
CA TRP A 315 17.13 -3.89 -22.60
C TRP A 315 16.06 -4.91 -22.17
N TYR A 316 14.80 -4.53 -22.29
CA TYR A 316 13.65 -5.42 -22.13
C TYR A 316 12.46 -4.96 -22.98
N PRO A 317 11.57 -5.87 -23.43
CA PRO A 317 10.41 -5.50 -24.25
C PRO A 317 9.38 -4.73 -23.42
N TRP A 318 9.37 -3.40 -23.53
CA TRP A 318 8.55 -2.51 -22.70
C TRP A 318 7.06 -2.80 -22.77
N ALA A 319 6.47 -2.86 -23.97
CA ALA A 319 5.04 -3.08 -24.12
C ALA A 319 4.61 -4.45 -23.57
N LEU A 320 5.35 -5.53 -23.88
CA LEU A 320 5.11 -6.85 -23.31
C LEU A 320 5.23 -6.84 -21.77
N ALA A 321 6.17 -6.12 -21.19
CA ALA A 321 6.29 -5.96 -19.74
C ALA A 321 5.09 -5.23 -19.12
N SER A 322 4.65 -4.12 -19.74
CA SER A 322 3.50 -3.34 -19.30
C SER A 322 2.18 -4.12 -19.45
N ILE A 323 1.97 -4.84 -20.56
CA ILE A 323 0.83 -5.77 -20.74
C ILE A 323 0.83 -6.86 -19.66
N ASN A 324 2.00 -7.42 -19.32
CA ASN A 324 2.14 -8.39 -18.23
C ASN A 324 1.83 -7.78 -16.85
N ILE A 325 2.10 -6.49 -16.63
CA ILE A 325 1.66 -5.75 -15.43
C ILE A 325 0.14 -5.58 -15.43
N THR A 326 -0.47 -5.22 -16.57
CA THR A 326 -1.94 -5.13 -16.71
C THR A 326 -2.62 -6.47 -16.40
N TRP A 327 -2.12 -7.56 -16.96
CA TRP A 327 -2.63 -8.92 -16.68
C TRP A 327 -2.46 -9.34 -15.21
N TRP A 328 -1.32 -9.00 -14.61
CA TRP A 328 -1.11 -9.22 -13.17
C TRP A 328 -2.09 -8.39 -12.33
N CYS A 329 -2.33 -7.12 -12.66
CA CYS A 329 -3.33 -6.28 -12.01
C CYS A 329 -4.75 -6.86 -12.15
N ILE A 330 -5.17 -7.28 -13.35
CA ILE A 330 -6.44 -8.00 -13.56
C ILE A 330 -6.53 -9.24 -12.66
N SER A 331 -5.45 -10.03 -12.58
CA SER A 331 -5.37 -11.22 -11.72
C SER A 331 -5.47 -10.89 -10.23
N LEU A 332 -4.90 -9.77 -9.78
CA LEU A 332 -5.06 -9.27 -8.40
C LEU A 332 -6.49 -8.76 -8.13
N VAL A 333 -7.15 -8.14 -9.12
CA VAL A 333 -8.56 -7.72 -9.03
C VAL A 333 -9.48 -8.94 -8.87
N LYS A 334 -9.34 -9.96 -9.72
CA LYS A 334 -10.12 -11.21 -9.63
C LYS A 334 -9.87 -11.94 -8.30
N ALA A 335 -8.64 -11.86 -7.76
CA ALA A 335 -8.29 -12.39 -6.44
C ALA A 335 -8.68 -11.49 -5.24
N LYS A 336 -9.40 -10.37 -5.46
CA LYS A 336 -9.76 -9.35 -4.44
C LYS A 336 -8.58 -8.83 -3.60
N LYS A 337 -7.41 -8.71 -4.22
CA LYS A 337 -6.16 -8.22 -3.62
C LYS A 337 -5.92 -6.71 -3.78
N LEU A 338 -6.78 -6.02 -4.54
CA LEU A 338 -6.72 -4.57 -4.79
C LEU A 338 -7.93 -3.81 -4.23
N GLU A 339 -8.73 -4.43 -3.35
CA GLU A 339 -9.95 -3.83 -2.80
C GLU A 339 -9.70 -2.46 -2.13
N TYR A 340 -8.52 -2.19 -1.56
CA TYR A 340 -8.22 -0.86 -0.98
C TYR A 340 -8.25 0.28 -2.02
N PHE A 341 -7.74 0.03 -3.23
CA PHE A 341 -7.78 1.00 -4.33
C PHE A 341 -9.17 1.06 -4.98
N LEU A 342 -9.82 -0.10 -5.16
CA LEU A 342 -11.15 -0.18 -5.77
C LEU A 342 -12.26 0.46 -4.91
N LEU A 343 -12.11 0.45 -3.58
CA LEU A 343 -13.04 1.07 -2.63
C LEU A 343 -12.74 2.56 -2.35
N SER A 344 -11.70 3.14 -2.98
CA SER A 344 -11.35 4.56 -2.85
C SER A 344 -12.39 5.45 -3.54
N PRO A 345 -12.81 6.60 -2.97
CA PRO A 345 -13.95 7.37 -3.48
C PRO A 345 -13.64 8.09 -4.80
N SER A 346 -12.37 8.43 -5.04
CA SER A 346 -11.87 8.96 -6.32
C SER A 346 -11.13 7.90 -7.14
N GLY A 347 -11.22 6.61 -6.76
CA GLY A 347 -10.34 5.57 -7.28
C GLY A 347 -8.86 5.90 -7.01
N ALA A 348 -8.08 6.08 -8.07
CA ALA A 348 -6.68 6.47 -8.02
C ALA A 348 -6.39 7.84 -8.70
N LEU A 349 -7.45 8.61 -8.97
CA LEU A 349 -7.41 9.99 -9.50
C LEU A 349 -6.99 10.98 -8.42
N SER A 350 -6.43 12.11 -8.83
CA SER A 350 -6.07 13.21 -7.92
C SER A 350 -7.25 13.76 -7.12
N THR A 351 -6.97 14.20 -5.89
CA THR A 351 -7.87 15.03 -5.07
C THR A 351 -7.93 16.48 -5.56
N ASN A 352 -6.88 16.99 -6.21
CA ASN A 352 -6.89 18.30 -6.85
C ASN A 352 -7.86 18.29 -8.06
N PRO A 353 -8.86 19.20 -8.12
CA PRO A 353 -9.88 19.18 -9.16
C PRO A 353 -9.35 19.39 -10.59
N ASP A 354 -8.29 20.16 -10.78
CA ASP A 354 -7.78 20.48 -12.12
C ASP A 354 -6.89 19.38 -12.68
N ARG A 355 -6.00 18.82 -11.83
CA ARG A 355 -5.28 17.58 -12.16
C ARG A 355 -6.24 16.42 -12.40
N ARG A 356 -7.38 16.35 -11.70
CA ARG A 356 -8.42 15.36 -12.01
C ARG A 356 -9.02 15.57 -13.41
N LYS A 357 -9.37 16.80 -13.80
CA LYS A 357 -9.88 17.09 -15.16
C LYS A 357 -8.87 16.69 -16.24
N GLU A 358 -7.58 16.94 -16.01
CA GLU A 358 -6.48 16.50 -16.87
C GLU A 358 -6.43 14.97 -16.95
N GLU A 359 -6.38 14.26 -15.82
CA GLU A 359 -6.38 12.80 -15.77
C GLU A 359 -7.63 12.17 -16.43
N GLU A 360 -8.80 12.81 -16.32
CA GLU A 360 -10.03 12.40 -17.02
C GLU A 360 -9.99 12.68 -18.53
N MET A 361 -9.36 13.78 -18.96
CA MET A 361 -9.22 14.18 -20.37
C MET A 361 -8.24 13.30 -21.13
N LEU A 362 -7.15 12.87 -20.48
CA LEU A 362 -6.15 11.95 -21.03
C LEU A 362 -6.72 10.54 -21.29
N MET A 363 -7.81 10.15 -20.62
CA MET A 363 -8.44 8.84 -20.75
C MET A 363 -9.86 8.87 -21.35
N LYS A 364 -10.28 9.99 -21.95
CA LYS A 364 -11.66 10.27 -22.42
C LYS A 364 -12.31 9.24 -23.37
N ASP A 365 -11.52 8.40 -24.04
CA ASP A 365 -11.94 7.32 -24.94
C ASP A 365 -12.01 5.93 -24.25
N ILE A 366 -11.93 5.92 -22.92
CA ILE A 366 -11.91 4.73 -22.05
C ILE A 366 -13.05 4.88 -21.01
N PRO A 367 -13.75 3.80 -20.62
CA PRO A 367 -14.73 3.84 -19.53
C PRO A 367 -14.17 4.44 -18.22
N LYS A 368 -14.90 5.38 -17.62
CA LYS A 368 -14.45 6.13 -16.43
C LYS A 368 -14.17 5.22 -15.22
N GLU A 369 -14.89 4.12 -15.12
CA GLU A 369 -14.72 3.07 -14.11
C GLU A 369 -13.30 2.47 -14.10
N LEU A 370 -12.57 2.57 -15.21
CA LEU A 370 -11.21 2.05 -15.39
C LEU A 370 -10.12 3.06 -15.03
N TYR A 371 -10.42 4.36 -14.92
CA TYR A 371 -9.40 5.40 -14.71
C TYR A 371 -8.52 5.11 -13.47
N GLY A 372 -9.15 4.73 -12.36
CA GLY A 372 -8.44 4.34 -11.13
C GLY A 372 -7.60 3.06 -11.27
N PHE A 373 -8.00 2.13 -12.14
CA PHE A 373 -7.22 0.92 -12.43
C PHE A 373 -6.03 1.23 -13.35
N LEU A 374 -6.19 2.11 -14.34
CA LEU A 374 -5.13 2.51 -15.26
C LEU A 374 -4.07 3.40 -14.59
N LEU A 375 -4.48 4.31 -13.71
CA LEU A 375 -3.55 5.11 -12.89
C LEU A 375 -2.73 4.24 -11.93
N LEU A 376 -3.31 3.14 -11.43
CA LEU A 376 -2.57 2.10 -10.70
C LEU A 376 -1.60 1.34 -11.63
N GLN A 377 -2.03 0.93 -12.82
CA GLN A 377 -1.22 0.21 -13.80
C GLN A 377 0.02 1.03 -14.23
N LEU A 378 -0.16 2.29 -14.62
CA LEU A 378 0.94 3.10 -15.17
C LEU A 378 1.98 3.45 -14.11
N LYS A 379 1.55 3.68 -12.86
CA LYS A 379 2.45 3.87 -11.70
C LYS A 379 3.21 2.58 -11.38
N LEU A 380 2.60 1.41 -11.53
CA LEU A 380 3.29 0.11 -11.40
C LEU A 380 4.27 -0.16 -12.56
N THR A 381 3.97 0.29 -13.77
CA THR A 381 4.86 0.17 -14.94
C THR A 381 6.09 1.06 -14.80
N HIS A 382 5.93 2.32 -14.35
CA HIS A 382 7.06 3.19 -14.04
C HIS A 382 7.90 2.64 -12.87
N LEU A 383 7.26 2.14 -11.80
CA LEU A 383 7.97 1.51 -10.69
C LEU A 383 8.71 0.23 -11.12
N PHE A 384 8.17 -0.55 -12.06
CA PHE A 384 8.88 -1.71 -12.61
C PHE A 384 10.12 -1.30 -13.43
N HIS A 385 10.02 -0.25 -14.24
CA HIS A 385 11.15 0.27 -15.00
C HIS A 385 12.29 0.74 -14.07
N ARG A 386 11.97 1.58 -13.06
CA ARG A 386 12.96 1.98 -12.05
C ARG A 386 13.45 0.79 -11.20
N PHE A 387 12.62 -0.25 -10.97
CA PHE A 387 13.07 -1.51 -10.36
C PHE A 387 14.10 -2.24 -11.22
N TRP A 388 13.87 -2.31 -12.53
CA TRP A 388 14.74 -3.00 -13.48
C TRP A 388 16.14 -2.39 -13.54
N LEU A 389 16.23 -1.06 -13.68
CA LEU A 389 17.49 -0.33 -13.82
C LEU A 389 18.36 -0.36 -12.55
N ASN A 390 17.74 -0.37 -11.37
CA ASN A 390 18.43 -0.39 -10.08
C ASN A 390 18.91 -1.79 -9.63
N LEU A 391 18.65 -2.85 -10.40
CA LEU A 391 19.12 -4.19 -10.07
C LEU A 391 20.64 -4.32 -10.24
N GLN A 392 21.30 -4.88 -9.22
CA GLN A 392 22.72 -5.22 -9.25
C GLN A 392 22.94 -6.73 -9.05
N PRO A 393 23.77 -7.40 -9.87
CA PRO A 393 24.32 -6.90 -11.14
C PRO A 393 23.20 -6.56 -12.13
N ARG A 394 23.51 -5.68 -13.11
CA ARG A 394 22.56 -5.27 -14.16
C ARG A 394 21.90 -6.49 -14.81
N PRO A 395 20.55 -6.53 -14.90
CA PRO A 395 19.83 -7.67 -15.43
C PRO A 395 19.91 -7.69 -16.96
N SER A 396 19.82 -8.89 -17.54
CA SER A 396 19.61 -9.09 -18.97
C SER A 396 18.15 -9.41 -19.29
N VAL A 397 17.74 -9.36 -20.55
CA VAL A 397 16.41 -9.86 -20.98
C VAL A 397 16.16 -11.32 -20.56
N MET A 398 17.22 -12.15 -20.41
CA MET A 398 17.11 -13.54 -19.94
C MET A 398 16.72 -13.65 -18.46
N ASP A 399 17.00 -12.62 -17.66
CA ASP A 399 16.60 -12.54 -16.26
C ASP A 399 15.11 -12.18 -16.08
N PHE A 400 14.43 -11.70 -17.15
CA PHE A 400 13.18 -10.96 -17.08
C PHE A 400 12.12 -11.60 -16.17
N GLU A 401 11.69 -12.83 -16.49
CA GLU A 401 10.62 -13.48 -15.73
C GLU A 401 11.04 -13.82 -14.29
N THR A 402 12.34 -14.00 -14.02
CA THR A 402 12.84 -14.21 -12.65
C THR A 402 12.79 -12.91 -11.82
N LYS A 403 13.27 -11.79 -12.37
CA LYS A 403 13.22 -10.50 -11.67
C LYS A 403 11.79 -9.96 -11.59
N PHE A 404 10.97 -10.17 -12.62
CA PHE A 404 9.56 -9.82 -12.63
C PHE A 404 8.75 -10.63 -11.61
N LYS A 405 9.06 -11.92 -11.39
CA LYS A 405 8.54 -12.70 -10.24
C LYS A 405 8.96 -12.12 -8.89
N VAL A 406 10.15 -11.55 -8.76
CA VAL A 406 10.60 -10.86 -7.53
C VAL A 406 9.82 -9.55 -7.32
N PHE A 407 9.74 -8.69 -8.34
CA PHE A 407 8.94 -7.45 -8.33
C PHE A 407 7.49 -7.72 -7.89
N LYS A 408 6.79 -8.62 -8.60
CA LYS A 408 5.40 -9.01 -8.28
C LYS A 408 5.25 -9.48 -6.82
N ARG A 409 6.24 -10.21 -6.27
CA ARG A 409 6.22 -10.73 -4.88
C ARG A 409 6.37 -9.64 -3.83
N LEU A 410 7.24 -8.65 -4.07
CA LEU A 410 7.50 -7.55 -3.14
C LEU A 410 6.30 -6.59 -3.17
N THR A 411 6.02 -6.03 -4.34
CA THR A 411 4.98 -5.00 -4.53
C THR A 411 3.58 -5.46 -4.09
N GLN A 412 3.22 -6.75 -4.27
CA GLN A 412 1.93 -7.28 -3.80
C GLN A 412 1.73 -7.12 -2.27
N GLN A 413 2.81 -7.09 -1.47
CA GLN A 413 2.72 -6.93 0.00
C GLN A 413 2.36 -5.49 0.41
N GLY A 414 2.69 -4.50 -0.42
CA GLY A 414 2.22 -3.12 -0.31
C GLY A 414 0.79 -2.97 -0.85
N LEU A 415 0.54 -3.50 -2.06
CA LEU A 415 -0.75 -3.35 -2.75
C LEU A 415 -1.95 -3.87 -1.94
N VAL A 416 -1.83 -5.04 -1.30
CA VAL A 416 -2.90 -5.60 -0.45
C VAL A 416 -3.23 -4.72 0.77
N LYS A 417 -2.35 -3.79 1.14
CA LYS A 417 -2.51 -2.82 2.23
C LYS A 417 -2.84 -1.40 1.75
N GLY A 418 -2.93 -1.17 0.43
CA GLY A 418 -3.17 0.15 -0.15
C GLY A 418 -1.92 0.95 -0.55
N PHE A 419 -0.71 0.36 -0.50
CA PHE A 419 0.54 1.09 -0.73
C PHE A 419 1.19 0.80 -2.09
N ILE A 420 1.72 1.85 -2.71
CA ILE A 420 2.63 1.83 -3.88
C ILE A 420 3.81 2.77 -3.56
N GLY A 421 5.03 2.40 -3.92
CA GLY A 421 6.23 3.21 -3.73
C GLY A 421 7.48 2.35 -3.52
N GLY A 422 8.65 3.00 -3.37
CA GLY A 422 9.94 2.30 -3.21
C GLY A 422 9.98 1.36 -2.00
N VAL A 423 9.41 1.81 -0.88
CA VAL A 423 9.27 1.01 0.35
C VAL A 423 8.50 -0.30 0.09
N GLY A 424 7.56 -0.31 -0.87
CA GLY A 424 6.80 -1.49 -1.27
C GLY A 424 7.60 -2.53 -2.08
N VAL A 425 8.69 -2.13 -2.71
CA VAL A 425 9.69 -3.02 -3.35
C VAL A 425 10.91 -3.28 -2.45
N GLY A 426 10.87 -2.84 -1.18
CA GLY A 426 11.96 -3.03 -0.22
C GLY A 426 13.14 -2.07 -0.40
N TRP A 427 12.97 -0.99 -1.17
CA TRP A 427 13.97 0.08 -1.24
C TRP A 427 13.97 0.90 0.04
N ILE A 428 15.04 0.75 0.82
CA ILE A 428 15.51 1.79 1.73
C ILE A 428 16.37 2.72 0.87
N LEU A 429 15.81 3.85 0.47
CA LEU A 429 16.56 4.90 -0.23
C LEU A 429 17.26 5.80 0.78
N ASP A 430 18.40 6.34 0.37
CA ASP A 430 19.13 7.32 1.18
C ASP A 430 18.38 8.65 1.18
N SER A 431 18.24 9.28 2.34
CA SER A 431 17.59 10.60 2.50
C SER A 431 18.32 11.76 1.81
N SER A 432 19.53 11.52 1.29
CA SER A 432 20.31 12.47 0.49
C SER A 432 20.18 12.29 -1.03
N ASP A 433 19.45 11.27 -1.50
CA ASP A 433 19.20 11.04 -2.92
C ASP A 433 18.26 12.14 -3.49
N PRO A 434 18.59 12.83 -4.61
CA PRO A 434 17.72 13.86 -5.18
C PRO A 434 16.33 13.33 -5.60
N ASP A 435 16.21 12.05 -5.93
CA ASP A 435 14.95 11.39 -6.27
C ASP A 435 14.19 10.88 -5.03
N PHE A 436 14.76 11.00 -3.81
CA PHE A 436 14.20 10.49 -2.54
C PHE A 436 12.75 10.95 -2.32
N ALA A 437 12.45 12.23 -2.54
CA ALA A 437 11.11 12.78 -2.35
C ALA A 437 10.08 12.13 -3.28
N TYR A 438 10.42 11.89 -4.54
CA TYR A 438 9.55 11.21 -5.52
C TYR A 438 9.30 9.73 -5.17
N HIS A 439 10.19 9.09 -4.42
CA HIS A 439 10.12 7.68 -4.07
C HIS A 439 9.63 7.39 -2.63
N GLN A 440 9.78 8.37 -1.72
CA GLN A 440 9.19 8.42 -0.37
C GLN A 440 7.76 8.97 -0.36
N LEU A 441 7.34 9.63 -1.44
CA LEU A 441 5.93 9.69 -1.80
C LEU A 441 5.42 8.25 -2.00
N LEU A 442 4.99 7.67 -0.87
CA LEU A 442 3.66 7.07 -0.76
C LEU A 442 2.77 7.78 -1.78
N VAL A 443 2.30 7.05 -2.78
CA VAL A 443 1.36 7.63 -3.75
C VAL A 443 0.09 7.95 -2.96
N ASN A 444 -0.07 9.23 -2.59
CA ASN A 444 -1.21 9.67 -1.80
C ASN A 444 -2.51 9.43 -2.58
N PHE A 445 -3.45 8.77 -1.91
CA PHE A 445 -4.73 8.26 -2.41
C PHE A 445 -5.79 8.39 -1.31
#